data_AF-A0A846HC34-F1
#
_entry.id   AF-A0A846HC34-F1
#
_cell.length_a   1.000
_cell.length_b   1.000
_cell.length_c   1.000
_cell.angle_alpha   90.00
_cell.angle_beta   90.00
_cell.angle_gamma   90.00
#
_symmetry.space_group_name_H-M   'P 1'
#
loop_
_entity.id
_entity.type
_entity.pdbx_description
1 polymer ?
#
loop_
_entity_poly.entity_id
_entity_poly.type
_entity_poly.pdbx_seq_one_letter_code
_entity_poly.pdbx_strand_id
1 'polypeptide(L)' 'MSKLPVISGAECVKALKKIGFVVDRQRGSHIILVREEQYNDHCTCS' A
#
# COMPACT_ATOMS: atom_id res chain seq x y z
N MET A 1 20.57 -7.75 22.22
CA MET A 1 19.50 -6.79 21.85
C MET A 1 18.95 -7.19 20.50
N SER A 2 17.72 -7.67 20.43
CA SER A 2 17.06 -8.01 19.16
C SER A 2 16.87 -6.73 18.37
N LYS A 3 17.68 -6.55 17.31
CA LYS A 3 17.54 -5.40 16.41
C LYS A 3 16.17 -5.52 15.75
N LEU A 4 15.32 -4.52 15.96
CA LEU A 4 14.10 -4.39 15.19
C LEU A 4 14.47 -4.33 13.71
N PRO A 5 13.71 -4.98 12.82
CA PRO A 5 13.99 -4.93 11.40
C PRO A 5 13.88 -3.47 10.93
N VAL A 6 15.02 -2.89 10.58
CA VAL A 6 15.07 -1.56 9.97
C VAL A 6 14.70 -1.74 8.51
N ILE A 7 13.41 -1.62 8.22
CA ILE A 7 12.88 -1.66 6.86
C ILE A 7 12.78 -0.24 6.32
N SER A 8 13.24 -0.04 5.08
CA SER A 8 13.05 1.23 4.39
C SER A 8 11.62 1.35 3.86
N GLY A 9 11.14 2.57 3.64
CA GLY A 9 9.83 2.79 3.04
C GLY A 9 9.65 2.07 1.70
N ALA A 10 10.72 1.93 0.91
CA ALA A 10 10.71 1.22 -0.36
C ALA A 10 10.50 -0.31 -0.19
N GLU A 11 11.08 -0.90 0.85
CA GLU A 11 10.91 -2.31 1.20
C GLU A 11 9.45 -2.57 1.63
N CYS A 12 8.88 -1.70 2.46
CA CYS A 12 7.45 -1.72 2.81
C CYS A 12 6.56 -1.67 1.57
N VAL A 13 6.81 -0.72 0.66
CA VAL A 13 6.01 -0.55 -0.57
C VAL A 13 6.08 -1.81 -1.44
N LYS A 14 7.25 -2.44 -1.58
CA LYS A 14 7.40 -3.69 -2.34
C LYS A 14 6.64 -4.85 -1.70
N ALA A 15 6.68 -4.97 -0.37
CA ALA A 15 5.95 -6.00 0.36
C ALA A 15 4.42 -5.80 0.21
N LEU A 16 3.95 -4.55 0.40
CA LEU A 16 2.54 -4.21 0.25
C LEU A 16 2.03 -4.42 -1.19
N LYS A 17 2.85 -4.12 -2.20
CA LYS A 17 2.52 -4.44 -3.61
C LYS A 17 2.26 -5.92 -3.85
N LYS A 18 3.01 -6.82 -3.22
CA LYS A 18 2.78 -8.28 -3.33
C LYS A 18 1.47 -8.74 -2.68
N ILE A 19 0.97 -7.97 -1.72
CA ILE A 19 -0.29 -8.25 -1.00
C ILE A 19 -1.49 -7.70 -1.80
N GLY A 20 -1.27 -7.02 -2.93
CA GLY A 20 -2.34 -6.43 -3.75
C GLY A 20 -2.65 -4.97 -3.42
N PHE A 21 -1.72 -4.27 -2.76
CA PHE A 21 -1.80 -2.82 -2.64
C PHE A 21 -1.20 -2.13 -3.87
N VAL A 22 -1.93 -1.18 -4.43
CA VAL A 22 -1.49 -0.32 -5.53
C VAL A 22 -1.11 1.06 -4.99
N VAL A 23 -0.19 1.74 -5.66
CA VAL A 23 0.21 3.11 -5.28
C VAL A 23 -0.77 4.07 -5.95
N ASP A 24 -1.48 4.87 -5.15
CA ASP A 24 -2.44 5.87 -5.63
C ASP A 24 -1.77 7.20 -5.91
N ARG A 25 -1.06 7.75 -4.92
CA ARG A 25 -0.35 9.02 -5.07
C ARG A 25 0.87 9.10 -4.18
N GLN A 26 1.91 9.75 -4.69
CA GLN A 26 3.08 10.13 -3.92
C GLN A 26 3.13 11.66 -3.79
N ARG A 27 3.24 12.16 -2.56
CA ARG A 27 3.51 13.58 -2.27
C ARG A 27 4.78 13.67 -1.43
N GLY A 28 5.87 14.06 -2.10
CA GLY A 28 7.18 14.16 -1.46
C GLY A 28 7.63 12.82 -0.87
N SER A 29 7.96 12.82 0.43
CA SER A 29 8.36 11.63 1.18
C SER A 29 7.21 10.69 1.54
N HIS A 30 5.96 11.05 1.27
CA HIS A 30 4.78 10.24 1.61
C HIS A 30 4.19 9.55 0.38
N ILE A 31 3.91 8.26 0.50
CA ILE A 31 3.27 7.43 -0.51
C ILE A 31 1.96 6.89 0.07
N ILE A 32 0.86 7.09 -0.63
CA ILE A 32 -0.43 6.47 -0.30
C ILE A 32 -0.58 5.21 -1.14
N LEU A 33 -0.83 4.10 -0.45
CA LEU A 33 -1.20 2.83 -1.06
C LEU A 33 -2.66 2.52 -0.75
N VAL A 34 -3.38 1.98 -1.72
CA VAL A 34 -4.78 1.55 -1.59
C VAL A 34 -4.90 0.12 -2.07
N ARG A 35 -5.87 -0.59 -1.52
CA ARG A 35 -6.22 -1.92 -2.00
C ARG A 35 -7.21 -1.76 -3.15
N GLU A 36 -6.86 -2.27 -4.32
CA GLU A 36 -7.68 -2.16 -5.54
C GLU A 36 -9.07 -2.78 -5.36
N GLU A 37 -9.15 -3.89 -4.62
CA GLU A 37 -10.38 -4.63 -4.35
C GLU A 37 -11.48 -3.80 -3.65
N GLN A 38 -11.11 -2.81 -2.83
CA GLN A 38 -12.08 -2.00 -2.05
C GLN A 38 -12.44 -0.66 -2.70
N TYR A 39 -11.76 -0.26 -3.78
CA TYR A 39 -12.10 0.97 -4.49
C TYR A 39 -13.30 0.77 -5.43
N ASN A 40 -13.47 -0.47 -5.91
CA ASN A 40 -14.44 -0.80 -6.94
C ASN A 40 -15.73 -1.43 -6.41
N ASP A 41 -15.96 -1.39 -5.10
CA ASP A 41 -17.26 -1.64 -4.49
C ASP A 41 -18.21 -0.46 -4.80
N HIS A 42 -18.38 -0.20 -6.10
CA HIS A 42 -19.57 0.44 -6.61
C HIS A 42 -20.76 -0.32 -6.04
N CYS A 43 -21.62 0.40 -5.32
CA CYS A 43 -23.00 0.00 -5.09
C CYS A 43 -23.61 -0.38 -6.45
N THR A 44 -23.57 -1.67 -6.79
CA THR A 44 -24.38 -2.24 -7.85
C THR A 44 -25.76 -2.39 -7.23
N CYS A 45 -26.50 -1.28 -7.23
CA CYS A 45 -27.94 -1.32 -7.05
C CYS A 45 -28.49 -2.07 -8.28
N SER A 46 -28.62 -3.39 -8.16
CA SER A 46 -29.50 -4.21 -8.99
C SER A 46 -30.86 -4.32 -8.32
#